data_AF-E8NEK1-F1
#
_entry.id   AF-E8NEK1-F1
#
_cell.length_a   1.000
_cell.length_b   1.000
_cell.length_c   1.000
_cell.angle_alpha   90.00
_cell.angle_beta   90.00
_cell.angle_gamma   90.00
#
_symmetry.space_group_name_H-M   'P 1'
#
loop_
_entity.id
_entity.type
_entity.pdbx_description
1 polymer ?
#
loop_
_entity_poly.entity_id
_entity_poly.type
_entity_poly.pdbx_seq_one_letter_code
_entity_poly.pdbx_strand_id
1 'polypeptide(L)'
;MYPVEGRTTIASRLQSDDDWVFTSAFWELYLHEMYRRDNWTIAVEPPVDGVNTRPDFLVSKGETAYYVEARCLFSRGDRGAAARLQSVYDSLNTMDSGAFHLAVTPIKIGSQSPPTGKLRRGLELWLAGLDPDAGDFSLQDDRPDRRFEWSWQDWELVFFPMPRAASARNSPAKRALGAFIPAEAAFIDDISPLEEALSEKGSKYGSLDHPLVIAINTTSGFHDEEDTTQALYGRIGWRIDVEDPQAEATPVLANEGYWGRPGRPGHPHVAGLLLAEGIHYSQVSKYAPTFWPNPYASETIEPLSNWKVAQPTAQGMEYRRPTQLPHQYFGLEEGWPIGDPFPRC
;
A
#
# COMPACT_ATOMS: atom_id res chain seq x y z
N MET A 1 13.21 -10.67 -28.56
CA MET A 1 14.33 -9.70 -28.64
C MET A 1 13.67 -8.35 -28.78
N TYR A 2 14.06 -7.34 -27.99
CA TYR A 2 13.39 -6.02 -28.01
C TYR A 2 13.37 -5.45 -29.44
N PRO A 3 12.32 -4.74 -29.89
CA PRO A 3 12.25 -4.19 -31.25
C PRO A 3 13.45 -3.30 -31.58
N VAL A 4 13.96 -3.40 -32.81
CA VAL A 4 15.20 -2.71 -33.24
C VAL A 4 15.12 -1.20 -33.01
N GLU A 5 13.97 -0.59 -33.31
CA GLU A 5 13.74 0.85 -33.16
C GLU A 5 13.80 1.32 -31.70
N GLY A 6 13.38 0.49 -30.74
CA GLY A 6 13.40 0.81 -29.31
C GLY A 6 14.71 0.43 -28.59
N ARG A 7 15.60 -0.36 -29.22
CA ARG A 7 16.85 -0.82 -28.59
C ARG A 7 17.77 0.31 -28.18
N THR A 8 17.94 1.31 -29.04
CA THR A 8 18.85 2.43 -28.76
C THR A 8 18.35 3.25 -27.56
N THR A 9 17.04 3.44 -27.45
CA THR A 9 16.40 4.17 -26.35
C THR A 9 16.54 3.41 -25.02
N ILE A 10 16.19 2.12 -24.99
CA ILE A 10 16.38 1.30 -23.77
C ILE A 10 17.86 1.21 -23.40
N ALA A 11 18.77 1.00 -24.36
CA ALA A 11 20.19 0.92 -24.09
C ALA A 11 20.73 2.21 -23.50
N SER A 12 20.31 3.37 -24.02
CA SER A 12 20.69 4.68 -23.47
C SER A 12 20.19 4.86 -22.03
N ARG A 13 18.96 4.42 -21.71
CA ARG A 13 18.41 4.52 -20.35
C ARG A 13 19.09 3.56 -19.37
N LEU A 14 19.48 2.37 -19.83
CA LEU A 14 20.26 1.39 -19.05
C LEU A 14 21.72 1.81 -18.84
N GLN A 15 22.22 2.79 -19.60
CA GLN A 15 23.55 3.38 -19.44
C GLN A 15 23.51 4.71 -18.67
N SER A 16 22.32 5.12 -18.19
CA SER A 16 22.18 6.36 -17.45
C SER A 16 22.78 6.21 -16.04
N ASP A 17 23.50 7.25 -15.60
CA ASP A 17 23.96 7.38 -14.21
C ASP A 17 22.82 7.79 -13.25
N ASP A 18 21.62 8.06 -13.78
CA ASP A 18 20.42 8.30 -12.98
C ASP A 18 19.73 6.95 -12.65
N ASP A 19 19.79 6.57 -11.36
CA ASP A 19 19.19 5.34 -10.85
C ASP A 19 17.70 5.20 -11.20
N TRP A 20 16.95 6.30 -11.30
CA TRP A 20 15.53 6.30 -11.65
C TRP A 20 15.33 5.91 -13.11
N VAL A 21 16.14 6.49 -13.99
CA VAL A 21 16.12 6.22 -15.44
C VAL A 21 16.55 4.77 -15.69
N PHE A 22 17.62 4.33 -15.02
CA PHE A 22 18.12 2.96 -15.09
C PHE A 22 17.06 1.96 -14.62
N THR A 23 16.52 2.14 -13.41
CA THR A 23 15.60 1.17 -12.80
C THR A 23 14.30 1.06 -13.57
N SER A 24 13.79 2.19 -14.09
CA SER A 24 12.58 2.18 -14.93
C SER A 24 12.80 1.41 -16.23
N ALA A 25 13.93 1.64 -16.92
CA ALA A 25 14.26 0.90 -18.15
C ALA A 25 14.55 -0.58 -17.89
N PHE A 26 15.19 -0.89 -16.76
CA PHE A 26 15.41 -2.26 -16.33
C PHE A 26 14.09 -2.98 -16.06
N TRP A 27 13.13 -2.32 -15.42
CA TRP A 27 11.81 -2.90 -15.15
C TRP A 27 11.05 -3.21 -16.44
N GLU A 28 11.03 -2.29 -17.40
CA GLU A 28 10.48 -2.53 -18.74
C GLU A 28 11.15 -3.72 -19.43
N LEU A 29 12.48 -3.81 -19.39
CA LEU A 29 13.23 -4.93 -19.97
C LEU A 29 12.92 -6.26 -19.28
N TYR A 30 12.83 -6.26 -17.95
CA TYR A 30 12.45 -7.43 -17.15
C TYR A 30 11.08 -7.95 -17.58
N LEU A 31 10.07 -7.07 -17.65
CA LEU A 31 8.71 -7.43 -18.07
C LEU A 31 8.70 -7.98 -19.51
N HIS A 32 9.38 -7.31 -20.44
CA HIS A 32 9.47 -7.76 -21.82
C HIS A 32 10.11 -9.16 -21.91
N GLU A 33 11.25 -9.39 -21.25
CA GLU A 33 11.91 -10.70 -21.31
C GLU A 33 11.10 -11.78 -20.61
N MET A 34 10.36 -11.42 -19.55
CA MET A 34 9.45 -12.33 -18.87
C MET A 34 8.36 -12.83 -19.82
N TYR A 35 7.58 -11.94 -20.44
CA TYR A 35 6.55 -12.32 -21.40
C TYR A 35 7.10 -13.11 -22.60
N ARG A 36 8.25 -12.69 -23.13
CA ARG A 36 8.89 -13.35 -24.26
C ARG A 36 9.24 -14.81 -23.95
N ARG A 37 9.72 -15.09 -22.74
CA ARG A 37 10.09 -16.45 -22.31
C ARG A 37 8.91 -17.38 -22.15
N ASP A 38 7.74 -16.83 -21.83
CA ASP A 38 6.48 -17.59 -21.87
C ASP A 38 5.83 -17.63 -23.27
N ASN A 39 6.58 -17.30 -24.33
CA ASN A 39 6.16 -17.32 -25.73
C ASN A 39 4.97 -16.38 -26.06
N TRP A 40 4.88 -15.25 -25.37
CA TRP A 40 3.97 -14.17 -25.74
C TRP A 40 4.54 -13.35 -26.89
N THR A 41 3.66 -12.90 -27.77
CA THR A 41 3.96 -11.83 -28.73
C THR A 41 3.84 -10.50 -28.01
N ILE A 42 4.78 -9.58 -28.24
CA ILE A 42 4.85 -8.29 -27.54
C ILE A 42 4.91 -7.18 -28.58
N ALA A 43 3.93 -6.28 -28.56
CA ALA A 43 4.01 -4.98 -29.21
C ALA A 43 4.46 -3.95 -28.17
N VAL A 44 5.53 -3.22 -28.46
CA VAL A 44 6.07 -2.16 -27.58
C VAL A 44 5.45 -0.83 -27.96
N GLU A 45 5.01 -0.07 -26.97
CA GLU A 45 4.33 1.23 -27.14
C GLU A 45 3.26 1.20 -28.25
N PRO A 46 2.27 0.28 -28.17
CA PRO A 46 1.19 0.22 -29.14
C PRO A 46 0.37 1.51 -29.14
N PRO A 47 -0.11 1.97 -30.30
CA PRO A 47 -1.11 3.03 -30.34
C PRO A 47 -2.40 2.56 -29.66
N VAL A 48 -3.10 3.49 -29.00
CA VAL A 48 -4.44 3.28 -28.45
C VAL A 48 -5.38 4.29 -29.09
N ASP A 49 -6.53 3.82 -29.56
CA ASP A 49 -7.50 4.68 -30.22
C ASP A 49 -8.04 5.75 -29.27
N GLY A 50 -8.05 7.00 -29.73
CA GLY A 50 -8.62 8.12 -28.99
C GLY A 50 -7.71 8.77 -27.94
N VAL A 51 -6.50 8.26 -27.72
CA VAL A 51 -5.51 8.90 -26.81
C VAL A 51 -4.11 8.96 -27.44
N ASN A 52 -3.36 10.03 -27.13
CA ASN A 52 -1.98 10.19 -27.63
C ASN A 52 -0.93 9.43 -26.78
N THR A 53 -1.32 8.99 -25.59
CA THR A 53 -0.48 8.20 -24.69
C THR A 53 -0.55 6.73 -25.04
N ARG A 54 0.55 6.01 -24.83
CA ARG A 54 0.68 4.60 -25.17
C ARG A 54 1.03 3.77 -23.94
N PRO A 55 0.37 2.61 -23.72
CA PRO A 55 0.83 1.60 -22.78
C PRO A 55 2.24 1.15 -23.13
N ASP A 56 3.01 0.69 -22.15
CA ASP A 56 4.37 0.20 -22.45
C ASP A 56 4.34 -1.03 -23.37
N PHE A 57 3.39 -1.94 -23.15
CA PHE A 57 3.23 -3.15 -23.97
C PHE A 57 1.77 -3.52 -24.23
N LEU A 58 1.53 -4.17 -25.38
CA LEU A 58 0.40 -5.07 -25.61
C LEU A 58 0.97 -6.47 -25.79
N VAL A 59 0.56 -7.41 -24.95
CA VAL A 59 1.01 -8.81 -25.01
C VAL A 59 -0.13 -9.70 -25.50
N SER A 60 0.18 -10.66 -26.37
CA SER A 60 -0.81 -11.60 -26.89
C SER A 60 -0.30 -13.04 -27.04
N LYS A 61 -1.19 -14.01 -26.80
CA LYS A 61 -0.93 -15.45 -26.93
C LYS A 61 -2.24 -16.18 -27.23
N GLY A 62 -2.37 -16.69 -28.45
CA GLY A 62 -3.63 -17.28 -28.92
C GLY A 62 -4.73 -16.22 -29.00
N GLU A 63 -5.86 -16.46 -28.34
CA GLU A 63 -7.00 -15.53 -28.28
C GLU A 63 -6.89 -14.51 -27.13
N THR A 64 -5.91 -14.67 -26.24
CA THR A 64 -5.70 -13.77 -25.09
C THR A 64 -4.79 -12.62 -25.49
N ALA A 65 -5.20 -11.39 -25.17
CA ALA A 65 -4.37 -10.20 -25.27
C ALA A 65 -4.68 -9.22 -24.14
N TYR A 66 -3.66 -8.50 -23.66
CA TYR A 66 -3.84 -7.46 -22.64
C TYR A 66 -2.69 -6.46 -22.64
N TYR A 67 -2.99 -5.24 -22.19
CA TYR A 67 -2.00 -4.19 -22.03
C TYR A 67 -1.21 -4.37 -20.73
N VAL A 68 0.05 -3.96 -20.74
CA VAL A 68 0.91 -3.91 -19.56
C VAL A 68 1.51 -2.52 -19.47
N GLU A 69 1.28 -1.86 -18.34
CA GLU A 69 1.85 -0.54 -18.02
C GLU A 69 2.86 -0.68 -16.89
N ALA A 70 4.12 -0.34 -17.16
CA ALA A 70 5.21 -0.37 -16.21
C ALA A 70 5.28 0.93 -15.40
N ARG A 71 5.59 0.79 -14.11
CA ARG A 71 5.89 1.92 -13.23
C ARG A 71 6.90 1.50 -12.17
N CYS A 72 7.84 2.38 -11.86
CA CYS A 72 8.68 2.24 -10.67
C CYS A 72 8.26 3.26 -9.61
N LEU A 73 8.16 2.80 -8.36
CA LEU A 73 7.91 3.64 -7.19
C LEU A 73 9.13 3.62 -6.26
N PHE A 74 9.60 4.80 -5.88
CA PHE A 74 10.74 4.99 -5.00
C PHE A 74 10.27 5.73 -3.76
N SER A 75 10.70 5.30 -2.57
CA SER A 75 10.38 5.99 -1.33
C SER A 75 10.99 7.38 -1.35
N ARG A 76 10.15 8.42 -1.21
CA ARG A 76 10.57 9.72 -0.66
C ARG A 76 10.29 9.84 0.84
N GLY A 77 9.54 8.90 1.45
CA GLY A 77 9.10 8.91 2.85
C GLY A 77 9.51 7.69 3.69
N ASP A 78 9.42 7.85 5.02
CA ASP A 78 9.93 6.95 6.06
C ASP A 78 8.97 5.79 6.36
N ARG A 79 9.22 4.67 5.68
CA ARG A 79 8.54 3.37 5.78
C ARG A 79 8.33 2.80 7.18
N GLY A 80 9.04 3.30 8.19
CA GLY A 80 8.78 2.88 9.58
C GLY A 80 7.65 3.66 10.24
N ALA A 81 7.08 4.69 9.60
CA ALA A 81 6.09 5.56 10.22
C ALA A 81 4.80 4.82 10.58
N ALA A 82 4.22 4.04 9.66
CA ALA A 82 3.04 3.22 9.95
C ALA A 82 3.29 2.21 11.09
N ALA A 83 4.41 1.47 11.05
CA ALA A 83 4.77 0.50 12.09
C ALA A 83 5.07 1.17 13.45
N ARG A 84 5.73 2.34 13.46
CA ARG A 84 5.98 3.11 14.69
C ARG A 84 4.67 3.67 15.25
N LEU A 85 3.77 4.14 14.39
CA LEU A 85 2.45 4.61 14.79
C LEU A 85 1.60 3.49 15.37
N GLN A 86 1.61 2.31 14.74
CA GLN A 86 0.92 1.13 15.26
C GLN A 86 1.51 0.69 16.61
N SER A 87 2.83 0.71 16.76
CA SER A 87 3.50 0.44 18.04
C SER A 87 3.11 1.44 19.14
N VAL A 88 2.91 2.72 18.79
CA VAL A 88 2.34 3.72 19.72
C VAL A 88 0.92 3.33 20.12
N TYR A 89 0.06 2.99 19.16
CA TYR A 89 -1.33 2.60 19.45
C TYR A 89 -1.42 1.37 20.35
N ASP A 90 -0.63 0.34 20.07
CA ASP A 90 -0.58 -0.88 20.87
C ASP A 90 -0.12 -0.56 22.31
N SER A 91 0.90 0.28 22.45
CA SER A 91 1.36 0.71 23.76
C SER A 91 0.33 1.54 24.51
N LEU A 92 -0.44 2.39 23.82
CA LEU A 92 -1.49 3.20 24.44
C LEU A 92 -2.70 2.34 24.84
N ASN A 93 -3.03 1.28 24.11
CA ASN A 93 -4.12 0.38 24.49
C ASN A 93 -3.88 -0.35 25.82
N THR A 94 -2.66 -0.34 26.35
CA THR A 94 -2.33 -0.88 27.68
C THR A 94 -2.49 0.12 28.85
N MET A 95 -2.92 1.35 28.59
CA MET A 95 -3.09 2.38 29.63
C MET A 95 -4.41 2.24 30.40
N ASP A 96 -4.44 2.82 31.60
CA ASP A 96 -5.71 3.03 32.31
C ASP A 96 -6.33 4.37 31.91
N SER A 97 -7.36 4.32 31.06
CA SER A 97 -8.09 5.51 30.61
C SER A 97 -9.25 5.92 31.54
N GLY A 98 -9.44 5.22 32.66
CA GLY A 98 -10.47 5.53 33.65
C GLY A 98 -11.86 5.70 33.07
N ALA A 99 -12.46 6.88 33.28
CA ALA A 99 -13.80 7.22 32.82
C ALA A 99 -13.90 7.57 31.33
N PHE A 100 -12.82 7.47 30.55
CA PHE A 100 -12.75 7.94 29.17
C PHE A 100 -12.26 6.85 28.20
N HIS A 101 -12.64 6.99 26.93
CA HIS A 101 -11.86 6.53 25.78
C HIS A 101 -11.10 7.72 25.19
N LEU A 102 -10.10 7.45 24.34
CA LEU A 102 -9.36 8.48 23.61
C LEU A 102 -9.59 8.38 22.11
N ALA A 103 -9.85 9.51 21.48
CA ALA A 103 -9.63 9.66 20.04
C ALA A 103 -8.21 10.19 19.80
N VAL A 104 -7.54 9.75 18.74
CA VAL A 104 -6.19 10.21 18.38
C VAL A 104 -6.15 10.71 16.94
N THR A 105 -5.51 11.87 16.75
CA THR A 105 -5.17 12.46 15.46
C THR A 105 -3.65 12.51 15.31
N PRO A 106 -3.06 11.69 14.44
CA PRO A 106 -1.64 11.82 14.11
C PRO A 106 -1.43 13.01 13.17
N ILE A 107 -0.80 14.09 13.66
CA ILE A 107 -0.47 15.27 12.84
C ILE A 107 0.85 15.05 12.10
N LYS A 108 1.82 14.45 12.78
CA LYS A 108 3.12 14.10 12.21
C LYS A 108 3.69 12.85 12.86
N ILE A 109 4.19 11.92 12.05
CA ILE A 109 4.85 10.71 12.51
C ILE A 109 6.36 10.90 12.50
N GLY A 110 6.97 10.75 13.66
CA GLY A 110 8.40 10.93 13.78
C GLY A 110 9.21 9.74 13.31
N SER A 111 10.48 10.00 13.01
CA SER A 111 11.44 9.06 12.42
C SER A 111 12.00 8.03 13.41
N GLN A 112 11.80 8.24 14.70
CA GLN A 112 12.26 7.35 15.79
C GLN A 112 11.09 6.87 16.64
N SER A 113 11.21 5.70 17.27
CA SER A 113 10.21 5.20 18.22
C SER A 113 10.09 6.16 19.40
N PRO A 114 8.89 6.69 19.69
CA PRO A 114 8.70 7.66 20.75
C PRO A 114 8.72 7.00 22.13
N PRO A 115 8.92 7.77 23.21
CA PRO A 115 8.87 7.27 24.58
C PRO A 115 7.41 7.01 25.01
N THR A 116 6.79 5.95 24.50
CA THR A 116 5.37 5.62 24.71
C THR A 116 4.98 5.51 26.19
N GLY A 117 5.90 5.05 27.05
CA GLY A 117 5.69 5.01 28.50
C GLY A 117 5.52 6.38 29.15
N LYS A 118 6.18 7.43 28.62
CA LYS A 118 5.99 8.82 29.09
C LYS A 118 4.69 9.40 28.57
N LEU A 119 4.39 9.19 27.28
CA LEU A 119 3.13 9.61 26.67
C LEU A 119 1.93 9.03 27.42
N ARG A 120 1.94 7.71 27.67
CA ARG A 120 0.91 7.03 28.44
C ARG A 120 0.65 7.67 29.80
N ARG A 121 1.70 7.85 30.61
CA ARG A 121 1.57 8.46 31.95
C ARG A 121 1.03 9.89 31.89
N GLY A 122 1.42 10.65 30.86
CA GLY A 122 0.90 12.00 30.62
C GLY A 122 -0.60 11.98 30.34
N LEU A 123 -1.05 11.07 29.47
CA LEU A 123 -2.46 10.89 29.15
C LEU A 123 -3.27 10.38 30.36
N GLU A 124 -2.74 9.43 31.14
CA GLU A 124 -3.38 8.93 32.37
C GLU A 124 -3.60 10.06 33.38
N LEU A 125 -2.57 10.87 33.62
CA LEU A 125 -2.64 12.02 34.55
C LEU A 125 -3.60 13.10 34.05
N TRP A 126 -3.59 13.38 32.75
CA TRP A 126 -4.50 14.35 32.14
C TRP A 126 -5.96 13.89 32.25
N LEU A 127 -6.26 12.65 31.87
CA LEU A 127 -7.59 12.07 31.95
C LEU A 127 -8.12 12.02 33.40
N ALA A 128 -7.26 11.71 34.37
CA ALA A 128 -7.64 11.71 35.78
C ALA A 128 -8.03 13.10 36.32
N GLY A 129 -7.60 14.17 35.65
CA GLY A 129 -7.95 15.55 35.98
C GLY A 129 -9.25 16.05 35.32
N LEU A 130 -9.84 15.27 34.41
CA LEU A 130 -11.05 15.65 33.70
C LEU A 130 -12.31 15.17 34.45
N ASP A 131 -13.32 16.03 34.49
CA ASP A 131 -14.66 15.66 34.92
C ASP A 131 -15.44 15.09 33.71
N PRO A 132 -15.79 13.79 33.71
CA PRO A 132 -16.50 13.15 32.59
C PRO A 132 -17.94 13.66 32.42
N ASP A 133 -18.48 14.41 33.38
CA ASP A 133 -19.82 15.01 33.33
C ASP A 133 -19.77 16.53 33.03
N ALA A 134 -18.58 17.11 32.89
CA ALA A 134 -18.40 18.52 32.58
C ALA A 134 -18.53 18.80 31.07
N GLY A 135 -19.77 18.87 30.58
CA GLY A 135 -20.14 19.46 29.29
C GLY A 135 -19.92 18.57 28.06
N ASP A 136 -20.05 19.18 26.87
CA ASP A 136 -19.90 18.52 25.57
C ASP A 136 -18.42 18.20 25.29
N PHE A 137 -18.17 17.00 24.74
CA PHE A 137 -16.85 16.49 24.35
C PHE A 137 -16.78 16.29 22.83
N SER A 138 -17.51 17.11 22.07
CA SER A 138 -17.49 17.06 20.62
C SER A 138 -16.08 17.29 20.06
N LEU A 139 -15.78 16.66 18.92
CA LEU A 139 -14.52 16.84 18.20
C LEU A 139 -14.34 18.25 17.59
N GLN A 140 -15.38 19.10 17.67
CA GLN A 140 -15.36 20.50 17.22
C GLN A 140 -15.11 21.48 18.37
N ASP A 141 -14.96 20.98 19.61
CA ASP A 141 -14.69 21.80 20.78
C ASP A 141 -13.22 22.28 20.77
N ASP A 142 -13.01 23.59 20.64
CA ASP A 142 -11.71 24.21 20.49
C ASP A 142 -11.03 24.57 21.82
N ARG A 143 -11.65 24.21 22.95
CA ARG A 143 -11.12 24.50 24.28
C ARG A 143 -9.79 23.76 24.54
N PRO A 144 -8.73 24.46 24.98
CA PRO A 144 -7.41 23.87 25.20
C PRO A 144 -7.38 22.77 26.27
N ASP A 145 -8.27 22.78 27.26
CA ASP A 145 -8.38 21.74 28.29
C ASP A 145 -9.04 20.44 27.79
N ARG A 146 -9.63 20.47 26.58
CA ARG A 146 -10.36 19.35 25.96
C ARG A 146 -9.57 18.64 24.86
N ARG A 147 -8.30 18.98 24.69
CA ARG A 147 -7.36 18.24 23.85
C ARG A 147 -6.01 18.09 24.53
N PHE A 148 -5.34 16.99 24.25
CA PHE A 148 -3.98 16.76 24.69
C PHE A 148 -3.07 16.79 23.48
N GLU A 149 -2.38 17.90 23.29
CA GLU A 149 -1.35 18.03 22.28
C GLU A 149 -0.04 17.44 22.81
N TRP A 150 0.54 16.54 22.03
CA TRP A 150 1.78 15.90 22.38
C TRP A 150 2.77 16.00 21.24
N SER A 151 3.94 16.55 21.55
CA SER A 151 5.07 16.59 20.64
C SER A 151 6.31 15.99 21.27
N TRP A 152 7.08 15.27 20.45
CA TRP A 152 8.38 14.77 20.84
C TRP A 152 9.26 14.61 19.59
N GLN A 153 10.33 15.38 19.53
CA GLN A 153 11.14 15.51 18.32
C GLN A 153 10.26 15.89 17.11
N ASP A 154 10.14 14.98 16.14
CA ASP A 154 9.35 15.11 14.92
C ASP A 154 7.98 14.44 15.01
N TRP A 155 7.58 13.92 16.18
CA TRP A 155 6.21 13.48 16.44
C TRP A 155 5.30 14.64 16.82
N GLU A 156 4.09 14.62 16.27
CA GLU A 156 2.98 15.48 16.68
C GLU A 156 1.69 14.65 16.69
N LEU A 157 1.10 14.47 17.87
CA LEU A 157 -0.16 13.75 18.08
C LEU A 157 -1.12 14.66 18.86
N VAL A 158 -2.40 14.59 18.54
CA VAL A 158 -3.46 15.25 19.29
C VAL A 158 -4.45 14.21 19.77
N PHE A 159 -4.83 14.27 21.05
CA PHE A 159 -5.80 13.36 21.63
C PHE A 159 -7.03 14.11 22.13
N PHE A 160 -8.19 13.48 21.98
CA PHE A 160 -9.47 13.99 22.45
C PHE A 160 -10.12 13.01 23.43
N PRO A 161 -10.62 13.46 24.58
CA PRO A 161 -11.28 12.59 25.55
C PRO A 161 -12.72 12.32 25.14
N MET A 162 -13.15 11.07 25.27
CA MET A 162 -14.52 10.64 25.01
C MET A 162 -15.10 9.99 26.28
N PRO A 163 -15.99 10.66 27.03
CA PRO A 163 -16.53 10.11 28.26
C PRO A 163 -17.21 8.77 28.04
N ARG A 164 -16.92 7.82 28.92
CA ARG A 164 -17.63 6.54 28.99
C ARG A 164 -18.94 6.75 29.74
N ALA A 165 -19.95 5.96 29.40
CA ALA A 165 -21.22 5.96 30.12
C ALA A 165 -21.00 5.73 31.62
N ALA A 166 -21.76 6.42 32.48
CA ALA A 166 -21.60 6.36 33.94
C ALA A 166 -21.60 4.92 34.50
N SER A 167 -22.39 4.02 33.91
CA SER A 167 -22.47 2.60 34.27
C SER A 167 -21.20 1.80 33.97
N ALA A 168 -20.38 2.25 33.02
CA ALA A 168 -19.16 1.56 32.58
C ALA A 168 -17.88 2.10 33.25
N ARG A 169 -17.93 3.26 33.91
CA ARG A 169 -16.76 3.96 34.49
C ARG A 169 -16.08 3.18 35.63
N ASN A 170 -16.82 2.33 36.33
CA ASN A 170 -16.31 1.52 37.45
C ASN A 170 -15.60 0.23 37.00
N SER A 171 -15.54 -0.03 35.70
CA SER A 171 -14.84 -1.18 35.11
C SER A 171 -13.74 -0.69 34.17
N PRO A 172 -12.56 -1.34 34.14
CA PRO A 172 -11.50 -1.00 33.18
C PRO A 172 -12.02 -1.02 31.75
N ALA A 173 -11.60 -0.05 30.94
CA ALA A 173 -11.89 -0.08 29.51
C ALA A 173 -11.19 -1.30 28.87
N LYS A 174 -11.88 -2.00 27.96
CA LYS A 174 -11.27 -3.12 27.21
C LYS A 174 -10.12 -2.66 26.31
N ARG A 175 -10.16 -1.39 25.88
CA ARG A 175 -9.12 -0.66 25.14
C ARG A 175 -9.21 0.82 25.47
N ALA A 176 -8.08 1.52 25.55
CA ALA A 176 -8.06 2.95 25.85
C ALA A 176 -8.33 3.84 24.62
N LEU A 177 -7.82 3.45 23.45
CA LEU A 177 -8.11 4.16 22.20
C LEU A 177 -9.48 3.73 21.68
N GLY A 178 -10.39 4.69 21.52
CA GLY A 178 -11.76 4.49 21.06
C GLY A 178 -11.97 4.86 19.59
N ALA A 179 -11.27 5.88 19.08
CA ALA A 179 -11.42 6.40 17.73
C ALA A 179 -10.08 6.87 17.14
N PHE A 180 -9.97 6.80 15.81
CA PHE A 180 -8.82 7.27 15.06
C PHE A 180 -9.31 8.36 14.12
N ILE A 181 -8.86 9.59 14.34
CA ILE A 181 -9.27 10.76 13.59
C ILE A 181 -8.18 11.03 12.54
N PRO A 182 -8.50 10.90 11.26
CA PRO A 182 -7.53 11.14 10.21
C PRO A 182 -7.14 12.63 10.14
N ALA A 183 -5.84 12.94 10.12
CA ALA A 183 -5.35 14.29 9.82
C ALA A 183 -5.09 14.42 8.31
N GLU A 184 -5.58 15.47 7.65
CA GLU A 184 -5.36 15.69 6.21
C GLU A 184 -3.87 15.63 5.80
N ALA A 185 -2.94 16.01 6.70
CA ALA A 185 -1.50 15.98 6.44
C ALA A 185 -0.84 14.59 6.60
N ALA A 186 -1.40 13.68 7.41
CA ALA A 186 -0.84 12.34 7.61
C ALA A 186 -1.24 11.32 6.52
N PHE A 187 -2.22 11.66 5.68
CA PHE A 187 -2.61 10.87 4.51
C PHE A 187 -1.59 10.94 3.37
N ILE A 188 -0.78 12.00 3.35
CA ILE A 188 0.01 12.37 2.18
C ILE A 188 1.28 11.50 2.02
N ASP A 189 1.84 10.91 3.08
CA ASP A 189 3.22 10.40 3.01
C ASP A 189 3.39 8.89 2.68
N ASP A 190 2.54 7.95 3.14
CA ASP A 190 2.85 6.50 3.01
C ASP A 190 1.84 5.66 2.18
N ILE A 191 0.55 6.00 2.16
CA ILE A 191 -0.49 5.24 1.43
C ILE A 191 -0.76 5.84 0.03
N SER A 192 -0.57 7.15 -0.13
CA SER A 192 -0.77 7.90 -1.37
C SER A 192 -0.05 7.33 -2.61
N PRO A 193 1.24 6.93 -2.56
CA PRO A 193 1.99 6.69 -3.81
C PRO A 193 1.49 5.50 -4.65
N LEU A 194 1.03 4.41 -4.01
CA LEU A 194 0.49 3.25 -4.73
C LEU A 194 -0.90 3.54 -5.27
N GLU A 195 -1.79 4.13 -4.46
CA GLU A 195 -3.13 4.52 -4.90
C GLU A 195 -3.09 5.57 -6.02
N GLU A 196 -2.21 6.56 -5.91
CA GLU A 196 -1.97 7.57 -6.95
C GLU A 196 -1.43 6.92 -8.21
N ALA A 197 -0.43 6.03 -8.11
CA ALA A 197 0.09 5.32 -9.28
C ALA A 197 -0.98 4.45 -9.96
N LEU A 198 -1.79 3.74 -9.17
CA LEU A 198 -2.90 2.95 -9.68
C LEU A 198 -3.97 3.84 -10.36
N SER A 199 -4.34 4.96 -9.73
CA SER A 199 -5.32 5.90 -10.27
C SER A 199 -4.83 6.58 -11.56
N GLU A 200 -3.59 7.08 -11.55
CA GLU A 200 -2.94 7.70 -12.70
C GLU A 200 -2.87 6.72 -13.88
N LYS A 201 -2.33 5.51 -13.66
CA LYS A 201 -2.15 4.53 -14.74
C LYS A 201 -3.47 3.91 -15.21
N GLY A 202 -4.36 3.61 -14.29
CA GLY A 202 -5.66 3.00 -14.63
C GLY A 202 -6.59 3.94 -15.40
N SER A 203 -6.45 5.26 -15.24
CA SER A 203 -7.28 6.24 -15.96
C SER A 203 -6.61 6.80 -17.24
N LYS A 204 -5.32 6.56 -17.44
CA LYS A 204 -4.48 7.18 -18.49
C LYS A 204 -4.99 6.96 -19.92
N TYR A 205 -5.58 5.80 -20.20
CA TYR A 205 -5.82 5.36 -21.58
C TYR A 205 -7.27 5.46 -22.07
N GLY A 206 -8.18 5.97 -21.25
CA GLY A 206 -9.60 5.99 -21.61
C GLY A 206 -10.15 4.58 -21.79
N SER A 207 -10.79 4.31 -22.93
CA SER A 207 -11.38 3.01 -23.24
C SER A 207 -10.36 2.12 -23.98
N LEU A 208 -9.89 1.07 -23.31
CA LEU A 208 -9.07 0.04 -23.92
C LEU A 208 -9.94 -1.07 -24.52
N ASP A 209 -9.46 -1.70 -25.60
CA ASP A 209 -10.06 -2.86 -26.26
C ASP A 209 -9.65 -4.20 -25.63
N HIS A 210 -8.67 -4.17 -24.73
CA HIS A 210 -8.17 -5.29 -23.95
C HIS A 210 -7.95 -4.87 -22.49
N PRO A 211 -7.95 -5.80 -21.53
CA PRO A 211 -7.73 -5.45 -20.13
C PRO A 211 -6.31 -4.92 -19.90
N LEU A 212 -6.14 -4.17 -18.81
CA LEU A 212 -4.87 -3.59 -18.39
C LEU A 212 -4.29 -4.31 -17.17
N VAL A 213 -3.00 -4.64 -17.22
CA VAL A 213 -2.20 -5.00 -16.06
C VAL A 213 -1.30 -3.82 -15.71
N ILE A 214 -1.40 -3.33 -14.48
CA ILE A 214 -0.48 -2.31 -13.98
C ILE A 214 0.68 -3.07 -13.31
N ALA A 215 1.90 -2.88 -13.80
CA ALA A 215 3.09 -3.57 -13.33
C ALA A 215 4.01 -2.60 -12.58
N ILE A 216 4.03 -2.71 -11.26
CA ILE A 216 4.74 -1.79 -10.37
C ILE A 216 5.96 -2.48 -9.77
N ASN A 217 7.14 -1.90 -9.95
CA ASN A 217 8.33 -2.27 -9.18
C ASN A 217 8.61 -1.20 -8.12
N THR A 218 8.49 -1.58 -6.87
CA THR A 218 8.77 -0.70 -5.73
C THR A 218 10.20 -0.92 -5.26
N THR A 219 10.77 0.02 -4.50
CA THR A 219 12.05 -0.24 -3.82
C THR A 219 11.84 -1.16 -2.61
N SER A 220 12.77 -2.07 -2.31
CA SER A 220 12.60 -3.05 -1.21
C SER A 220 12.27 -2.36 0.11
N GLY A 221 11.13 -2.68 0.74
CA GLY A 221 10.62 -2.06 1.97
C GLY A 221 9.62 -0.91 1.77
N PHE A 222 9.17 -0.65 0.53
CA PHE A 222 8.24 0.44 0.19
C PHE A 222 6.78 0.19 0.60
N HIS A 223 6.36 -1.07 0.74
CA HIS A 223 5.04 -1.47 1.26
C HIS A 223 5.14 -2.79 2.00
N ASP A 224 4.34 -2.96 3.05
CA ASP A 224 4.03 -4.30 3.55
C ASP A 224 2.75 -4.86 2.89
N GLU A 225 2.50 -6.13 3.17
CA GLU A 225 1.35 -6.86 2.64
C GLU A 225 0.01 -6.24 3.05
N GLU A 226 -0.04 -5.64 4.24
CA GLU A 226 -1.25 -5.03 4.78
C GLU A 226 -1.57 -3.74 4.02
N ASP A 227 -0.56 -2.91 3.74
CA ASP A 227 -0.71 -1.70 2.93
C ASP A 227 -1.24 -2.00 1.53
N THR A 228 -0.66 -3.02 0.87
CA THR A 228 -1.11 -3.43 -0.48
C THR A 228 -2.55 -3.94 -0.42
N THR A 229 -2.89 -4.72 0.60
CA THR A 229 -4.25 -5.24 0.78
C THR A 229 -5.25 -4.11 1.01
N GLN A 230 -4.91 -3.13 1.86
CA GLN A 230 -5.78 -1.98 2.16
C GLN A 230 -5.96 -1.07 0.94
N ALA A 231 -4.89 -0.78 0.18
CA ALA A 231 -4.97 0.02 -1.04
C ALA A 231 -5.85 -0.63 -2.11
N LEU A 232 -5.79 -1.95 -2.24
CA LEU A 232 -6.51 -2.70 -3.28
C LEU A 232 -7.97 -3.01 -2.90
N TYR A 233 -8.21 -3.52 -1.69
CA TYR A 233 -9.51 -4.04 -1.26
C TYR A 233 -10.25 -3.10 -0.30
N GLY A 234 -9.57 -2.08 0.21
CA GLY A 234 -10.14 -1.10 1.12
C GLY A 234 -9.84 -1.43 2.58
N ARG A 235 -10.12 -0.46 3.44
CA ARG A 235 -9.80 -0.53 4.87
C ARG A 235 -11.04 -0.86 5.67
N ILE A 236 -10.95 -1.86 6.55
CA ILE A 236 -11.99 -2.10 7.55
C ILE A 236 -11.73 -1.13 8.71
N GLY A 237 -12.67 -0.21 8.93
CA GLY A 237 -12.80 0.52 10.19
C GLY A 237 -13.88 -0.05 11.06
N TRP A 238 -14.22 0.65 12.13
CA TRP A 238 -15.19 0.21 13.11
C TRP A 238 -16.21 1.32 13.34
N ARG A 239 -17.49 1.01 13.12
CA ARG A 239 -18.60 1.89 13.47
C ARG A 239 -18.99 1.63 14.90
N ILE A 240 -18.90 2.69 15.70
CA ILE A 240 -19.28 2.71 17.11
C ILE A 240 -20.59 3.48 17.18
N ASP A 241 -21.57 2.90 17.87
CA ASP A 241 -22.82 3.59 18.14
C ASP A 241 -22.59 4.61 19.27
N VAL A 242 -22.78 5.88 18.95
CA VAL A 242 -22.61 6.99 19.90
C VAL A 242 -23.82 7.16 20.82
N GLU A 243 -24.97 6.61 20.43
CA GLU A 243 -26.22 6.64 21.21
C GLU A 243 -26.35 5.38 22.09
N ASP A 244 -25.78 4.25 21.67
CA ASP A 244 -25.62 3.04 22.48
C ASP A 244 -24.14 2.62 22.65
N PRO A 245 -23.44 3.17 23.66
CA PRO A 245 -22.05 2.83 23.95
C PRO A 245 -21.82 1.37 24.40
N GLN A 246 -22.88 0.57 24.60
CA GLN A 246 -22.79 -0.86 24.91
C GLN A 246 -22.82 -1.74 23.65
N ALA A 247 -23.22 -1.18 22.50
CA ALA A 247 -23.21 -1.90 21.23
C ALA A 247 -21.78 -2.31 20.87
N GLU A 248 -21.60 -3.57 20.46
CA GLU A 248 -20.32 -4.02 19.95
C GLU A 248 -19.96 -3.20 18.70
N ALA A 249 -18.71 -2.75 18.63
CA ALA A 249 -18.20 -2.04 17.46
C ALA A 249 -18.39 -2.94 16.24
N THR A 250 -19.09 -2.42 15.23
CA THR A 250 -19.36 -3.18 14.01
C THR A 250 -18.28 -2.87 12.98
N PRO A 251 -17.64 -3.87 12.37
CA PRO A 251 -16.69 -3.60 11.30
C PRO A 251 -17.44 -2.95 10.13
N VAL A 252 -16.92 -1.84 9.63
CA VAL A 252 -17.42 -1.13 8.45
C VAL A 252 -16.28 -0.91 7.48
N LEU A 253 -16.56 -0.86 6.19
CA LEU A 253 -15.58 -0.42 5.21
C LEU A 253 -15.35 1.08 5.41
N ALA A 254 -14.22 1.46 6.00
CA ALA A 254 -13.85 2.86 6.26
C ALA A 254 -13.44 3.59 4.99
N ASN A 255 -12.79 2.88 4.07
CA ASN A 255 -12.48 3.38 2.73
C ASN A 255 -12.65 2.27 1.69
N GLU A 256 -13.15 2.62 0.51
CA GLU A 256 -13.17 1.72 -0.64
C GLU A 256 -11.75 1.62 -1.22
N GLY A 257 -11.28 0.40 -1.46
CA GLY A 257 -10.00 0.19 -2.14
C GLY A 257 -10.12 0.41 -3.65
N TYR A 258 -8.99 0.34 -4.34
CA TYR A 258 -8.89 0.57 -5.77
C TYR A 258 -9.77 -0.36 -6.62
N TRP A 259 -9.96 -1.62 -6.20
CA TRP A 259 -10.87 -2.57 -6.85
C TRP A 259 -12.35 -2.28 -6.57
N GLY A 260 -12.67 -1.45 -5.58
CA GLY A 260 -14.04 -1.19 -5.15
C GLY A 260 -14.62 -2.35 -4.33
N ARG A 261 -15.94 -2.54 -4.41
CA ARG A 261 -16.68 -3.52 -3.60
C ARG A 261 -17.75 -4.25 -4.41
N PRO A 262 -18.32 -5.37 -3.90
CA PRO A 262 -19.43 -6.04 -4.57
C PRO A 262 -20.59 -5.06 -4.82
N GLY A 263 -21.09 -5.01 -6.05
CA GLY A 263 -22.15 -4.09 -6.48
C GLY A 263 -21.69 -2.67 -6.83
N ARG A 264 -20.43 -2.30 -6.53
CA ARG A 264 -19.80 -1.06 -6.97
C ARG A 264 -18.33 -1.32 -7.33
N PRO A 265 -18.07 -2.03 -8.45
CA PRO A 265 -16.72 -2.37 -8.86
C PRO A 265 -15.94 -1.11 -9.26
N GLY A 266 -14.68 -1.05 -8.86
CA GLY A 266 -13.69 -0.06 -9.28
C GLY A 266 -12.82 -0.60 -10.41
N HIS A 267 -12.57 0.24 -11.41
CA HIS A 267 -11.62 -0.02 -12.52
C HIS A 267 -11.74 -1.44 -13.14
N PRO A 268 -12.93 -1.87 -13.59
CA PRO A 268 -13.12 -3.25 -14.10
C PRO A 268 -12.28 -3.56 -15.34
N HIS A 269 -11.81 -2.55 -16.08
CA HIS A 269 -10.89 -2.73 -17.21
C HIS A 269 -9.45 -3.07 -16.78
N VAL A 270 -9.11 -2.94 -15.49
CA VAL A 270 -7.81 -3.35 -14.95
C VAL A 270 -7.94 -4.79 -14.44
N ALA A 271 -7.24 -5.73 -15.07
CA ALA A 271 -7.26 -7.15 -14.70
C ALA A 271 -6.51 -7.44 -13.39
N GLY A 272 -5.51 -6.63 -13.04
CA GLY A 272 -4.80 -6.76 -11.78
C GLY A 272 -3.54 -5.91 -11.69
N LEU A 273 -2.93 -5.95 -10.50
CA LEU A 273 -1.64 -5.34 -10.20
C LEU A 273 -0.56 -6.41 -10.17
N LEU A 274 0.52 -6.25 -10.95
CA LEU A 274 1.73 -7.04 -10.81
C LEU A 274 2.75 -6.25 -9.97
N LEU A 275 2.91 -6.61 -8.71
CA LEU A 275 3.77 -5.93 -7.76
C LEU A 275 5.11 -6.66 -7.60
N ALA A 276 6.20 -5.96 -7.90
CA ALA A 276 7.57 -6.37 -7.63
C ALA A 276 8.16 -5.52 -6.50
N GLU A 277 8.97 -6.14 -5.65
CA GLU A 277 9.71 -5.46 -4.59
C GLU A 277 11.21 -5.53 -4.86
N GLY A 278 11.78 -4.41 -5.27
CA GLY A 278 13.21 -4.22 -5.46
C GLY A 278 13.79 -5.13 -6.53
N ILE A 279 13.02 -5.50 -7.57
CA ILE A 279 13.56 -6.29 -8.67
C ILE A 279 14.59 -5.44 -9.41
N HIS A 280 15.81 -5.94 -9.40
CA HIS A 280 17.00 -5.35 -9.99
C HIS A 280 17.85 -6.47 -10.59
N TYR A 281 18.90 -6.16 -11.37
CA TYR A 281 19.66 -7.18 -12.12
C TYR A 281 20.21 -8.31 -11.24
N SER A 282 20.55 -8.04 -9.98
CA SER A 282 21.09 -9.00 -9.04
C SER A 282 20.04 -9.88 -8.34
N GLN A 283 18.75 -9.59 -8.58
CA GLN A 283 17.60 -10.18 -7.90
C GLN A 283 16.69 -11.02 -8.82
N VAL A 284 16.91 -10.94 -10.13
CA VAL A 284 16.10 -11.62 -11.18
C VAL A 284 15.99 -13.14 -10.96
N SER A 285 17.02 -13.77 -10.42
CA SER A 285 17.02 -15.22 -10.15
C SER A 285 16.36 -15.61 -8.83
N LYS A 286 16.11 -14.66 -7.93
CA LYS A 286 15.74 -14.91 -6.53
C LYS A 286 14.28 -14.60 -6.24
N TYR A 287 13.76 -13.51 -6.82
CA TYR A 287 12.45 -12.98 -6.46
C TYR A 287 11.47 -13.01 -7.63
N ALA A 288 10.27 -13.51 -7.34
CA ALA A 288 9.12 -13.43 -8.24
C ALA A 288 8.25 -12.22 -7.85
N PRO A 289 7.68 -11.49 -8.83
CA PRO A 289 6.63 -10.52 -8.57
C PRO A 289 5.34 -11.24 -8.11
N THR A 290 4.50 -10.51 -7.38
CA THR A 290 3.20 -10.97 -6.92
C THR A 290 2.10 -10.33 -7.76
N PHE A 291 1.28 -11.16 -8.39
CA PHE A 291 0.08 -10.74 -9.09
C PHE A 291 -1.10 -10.68 -8.13
N TRP A 292 -1.74 -9.52 -8.06
CA TRP A 292 -2.93 -9.22 -7.28
C TRP A 292 -4.10 -9.08 -8.27
N PRO A 293 -4.92 -10.13 -8.44
CA PRO A 293 -6.04 -10.10 -9.37
C PRO A 293 -7.11 -9.11 -8.92
N ASN A 294 -7.67 -8.35 -9.87
CA ASN A 294 -8.88 -7.58 -9.62
C ASN A 294 -10.08 -8.56 -9.63
N PRO A 295 -10.77 -8.76 -8.49
CA PRO A 295 -11.90 -9.69 -8.42
C PRO A 295 -13.11 -9.23 -9.24
N TYR A 296 -13.12 -7.98 -9.70
CA TYR A 296 -14.19 -7.38 -10.48
C TYR A 296 -13.76 -7.01 -11.91
N ALA A 297 -12.66 -7.59 -12.39
CA ALA A 297 -12.21 -7.39 -13.76
C ALA A 297 -13.29 -7.84 -14.76
N SER A 298 -13.51 -7.06 -15.82
CA SER A 298 -14.39 -7.44 -16.93
C SER A 298 -13.84 -8.63 -17.71
N GLU A 299 -12.52 -8.78 -17.72
CA GLU A 299 -11.81 -9.90 -18.31
C GLU A 299 -10.65 -10.31 -17.40
N THR A 300 -10.60 -11.58 -17.03
CA THR A 300 -9.55 -12.15 -16.17
C THR A 300 -8.37 -12.62 -17.01
N ILE A 301 -7.15 -12.48 -16.48
CA ILE A 301 -5.95 -13.00 -17.13
C ILE A 301 -5.38 -14.21 -16.39
N GLU A 302 -4.72 -15.09 -17.14
CA GLU A 302 -3.96 -16.20 -16.57
C GLU A 302 -2.57 -15.71 -16.10
N PRO A 303 -2.23 -15.88 -14.80
CA PRO A 303 -0.92 -15.51 -14.28
C PRO A 303 0.22 -16.32 -14.91
N LEU A 304 1.36 -15.68 -15.18
CA LEU A 304 2.54 -16.39 -15.68
C LEU A 304 3.10 -17.38 -14.64
N SER A 305 3.82 -18.40 -15.13
CA SER A 305 4.37 -19.47 -14.29
C SER A 305 5.38 -19.00 -13.24
N ASN A 306 6.04 -17.86 -13.47
CA ASN A 306 6.98 -17.25 -12.53
C ASN A 306 6.35 -16.24 -11.57
N TRP A 307 5.02 -16.09 -11.56
CA TRP A 307 4.33 -15.16 -10.65
C TRP A 307 3.92 -15.84 -9.36
N LYS A 308 4.10 -15.14 -8.25
CA LYS A 308 3.28 -15.37 -7.06
C LYS A 308 1.88 -14.83 -7.35
N VAL A 309 0.84 -15.43 -6.78
CA VAL A 309 -0.54 -14.91 -6.94
C VAL A 309 -1.16 -14.73 -5.56
N ALA A 310 -1.58 -13.50 -5.28
CA ALA A 310 -2.31 -13.14 -4.07
C ALA A 310 -3.78 -13.56 -4.21
N GLN A 311 -4.33 -14.18 -3.17
CA GLN A 311 -5.70 -14.68 -3.14
C GLN A 311 -6.34 -14.29 -1.80
N PRO A 312 -7.37 -13.42 -1.80
CA PRO A 312 -8.07 -13.08 -0.58
C PRO A 312 -8.88 -14.30 -0.09
N THR A 313 -8.77 -14.61 1.20
CA THR A 313 -9.51 -15.67 1.89
C THR A 313 -10.25 -15.10 3.10
N ALA A 314 -11.08 -15.93 3.74
CA ALA A 314 -11.78 -15.54 4.96
C ALA A 314 -10.83 -15.27 6.15
N GLN A 315 -9.56 -15.70 6.05
CA GLN A 315 -8.57 -15.63 7.13
C GLN A 315 -7.46 -14.60 6.88
N GLY A 316 -7.50 -13.93 5.72
CA GLY A 316 -6.47 -12.97 5.31
C GLY A 316 -6.11 -13.15 3.83
N MET A 317 -4.86 -12.86 3.49
CA MET A 317 -4.33 -13.07 2.14
C MET A 317 -3.49 -14.36 2.09
N GLU A 318 -3.73 -15.18 1.08
CA GLU A 318 -2.91 -16.36 0.79
C GLU A 318 -2.13 -16.16 -0.52
N TYR A 319 -0.98 -16.82 -0.63
CA TYR A 319 -0.11 -16.71 -1.80
C TYR A 319 0.12 -18.06 -2.47
N ARG A 320 -0.36 -18.18 -3.70
CA ARG A 320 0.03 -19.28 -4.59
C ARG A 320 1.47 -19.03 -5.03
N ARG A 321 2.35 -20.01 -4.77
CA ARG A 321 3.74 -19.96 -5.22
C ARG A 321 3.85 -20.06 -6.74
N PRO A 322 4.94 -19.52 -7.35
CA PRO A 322 5.24 -19.72 -8.76
C PRO A 322 5.37 -21.21 -9.07
N THR A 323 4.89 -21.64 -10.22
CA THR A 323 5.09 -23.02 -10.71
C THR A 323 6.49 -23.21 -11.29
N GLN A 324 7.16 -22.13 -11.67
CA GLN A 324 8.56 -22.12 -12.07
C GLN A 324 9.35 -21.10 -11.25
N LEU A 325 10.48 -21.52 -10.68
CA LEU A 325 11.33 -20.62 -9.88
C LEU A 325 11.99 -19.56 -10.77
N PRO A 326 12.27 -18.33 -10.26
CA PRO A 326 12.78 -17.25 -11.09
C PRO A 326 14.09 -17.60 -11.81
N HIS A 327 15.05 -18.25 -11.14
CA HIS A 327 16.30 -18.69 -11.77
C HIS A 327 16.05 -19.69 -12.93
N GLN A 328 15.12 -20.64 -12.76
CA GLN A 328 14.74 -21.59 -13.82
C GLN A 328 14.04 -20.89 -14.97
N TYR A 329 13.16 -19.93 -14.66
CA TYR A 329 12.39 -19.18 -15.63
C TYR A 329 13.30 -18.33 -16.53
N PHE A 330 14.25 -17.62 -15.93
CA PHE A 330 15.22 -16.80 -16.64
C PHE A 330 16.46 -17.57 -17.14
N GLY A 331 16.55 -18.88 -16.87
CA GLY A 331 17.71 -19.69 -17.26
C GLY A 331 19.01 -19.17 -16.68
N LEU A 332 18.94 -18.66 -15.44
CA LEU A 332 20.07 -18.13 -14.67
C LEU A 332 20.48 -19.14 -13.60
N GLU A 333 21.73 -19.03 -13.15
CA GLU A 333 22.17 -19.75 -11.95
C GLU A 333 21.43 -19.22 -10.71
N GLU A 334 21.15 -20.11 -9.76
CA GLU A 334 20.48 -19.76 -8.50
C GLU A 334 21.25 -18.67 -7.73
N GLY A 335 22.59 -18.72 -7.79
CA GLY A 335 23.50 -17.77 -7.16
C GLY A 335 23.74 -16.46 -7.92
N TRP A 336 23.01 -16.18 -9.00
CA TRP A 336 23.20 -14.97 -9.80
C TRP A 336 23.14 -13.67 -8.96
N PRO A 337 23.97 -12.65 -9.27
CA PRO A 337 25.02 -12.66 -10.30
C PRO A 337 26.24 -13.45 -9.84
N ILE A 338 26.88 -14.14 -10.79
CA ILE A 338 28.11 -14.88 -10.55
C ILE A 338 29.33 -14.06 -10.96
N GLY A 339 30.45 -14.25 -10.26
CA GLY A 339 31.73 -13.60 -10.56
C GLY A 339 32.13 -12.52 -9.56
N ASP A 340 33.37 -12.06 -9.71
CA ASP A 340 33.92 -10.98 -8.89
C ASP A 340 33.41 -9.61 -9.34
N PRO A 341 33.18 -8.66 -8.41
CA PRO A 341 32.84 -7.29 -8.77
C PRO A 341 33.93 -6.67 -9.64
N PHE A 342 33.54 -5.85 -10.61
CA PHE A 342 34.51 -5.11 -11.43
C PHE A 342 35.42 -4.26 -10.53
N PRO A 343 36.71 -4.12 -10.87
CA PRO A 343 37.60 -3.20 -10.19
C PRO A 343 36.97 -1.80 -10.15
N ARG A 344 36.96 -1.16 -8.99
CA ARG A 344 36.53 0.24 -8.89
C ARG A 344 37.53 1.09 -9.67
N CYS A 345 37.05 1.82 -10.68
CA CYS A 345 37.84 2.76 -11.47
C CYS A 345 38.30 3.96 -10.63
#